data_AF-A0A1I6H7D8-F1
#
_entry.id   AF-A0A1I6H7D8-F1
#
_cell.length_a   1.000
_cell.length_b   1.000
_cell.length_c   1.000
_cell.angle_alpha   90.00
_cell.angle_beta   90.00
_cell.angle_gamma   90.00
#
_symmetry.space_group_name_H-M   'P 1'
#
loop_
_entity.id
_entity.type
_entity.pdbx_description
1 polymer ?
#
loop_
_entity_poly.entity_id
_entity_poly.type
_entity_poly.pdbx_seq_one_letter_code
_entity_poly.pdbx_strand_id
1 'polypeptide(L)'
;MTPQPGHTGRMRRVLFGLVSLSVAGLVEGHGAPTVDGAPPDIIEARITHQPDLPGFRAMILEGPRPGILMHYQGSETLTVLGTDGEPFLRFTGTSVMANPESPGWQSLPNRPALKSVREAGDRRGKDWVAMSRSGSFGWLDPRLYPSHRSFNSTEGPLNWSITLRTASGDIETIAGELTRRPLP
;
A
#
# COMPACT_ATOMS: atom_id res chain seq x y z
N MET A 1 4.96 -73.33 57.07
CA MET A 1 4.36 -72.89 58.35
C MET A 1 3.09 -72.14 58.01
N THR A 2 1.97 -72.75 58.41
CA THR A 2 0.62 -72.26 58.79
C THR A 2 0.34 -70.72 58.91
N PRO A 3 -0.96 -70.32 58.91
CA PRO A 3 -1.49 -69.11 58.27
C PRO A 3 -1.96 -67.99 59.24
N GLN A 4 -2.49 -66.89 58.66
CA GLN A 4 -3.48 -65.87 59.11
C GLN A 4 -4.03 -65.97 60.56
N PRO A 5 -4.35 -64.86 61.28
CA PRO A 5 -5.54 -64.02 60.96
C PRO A 5 -5.36 -62.52 61.38
N GLY A 6 -6.26 -61.56 61.24
CA GLY A 6 -7.70 -61.61 60.99
C GLY A 6 -8.32 -60.21 60.89
N HIS A 7 -9.63 -60.26 60.72
CA HIS A 7 -10.59 -59.24 60.31
C HIS A 7 -10.72 -58.01 61.22
N THR A 8 -11.00 -56.85 60.59
CA THR A 8 -12.17 -55.96 60.80
C THR A 8 -11.85 -54.66 60.06
N GLY A 9 -12.72 -53.97 59.33
CA GLY A 9 -14.14 -54.07 59.12
C GLY A 9 -14.57 -52.94 58.16
N ARG A 10 -15.87 -52.91 57.89
CA ARG A 10 -16.62 -51.80 57.28
C ARG A 10 -16.45 -51.56 55.77
N MET A 11 -17.31 -52.28 55.07
CA MET A 11 -17.98 -51.89 53.83
C MET A 11 -18.40 -50.41 53.84
N ARG A 12 -17.94 -49.62 52.86
CA ARG A 12 -18.55 -48.35 52.50
C ARG A 12 -18.65 -48.26 50.98
N ARG A 13 -19.79 -47.73 50.56
CA ARG A 13 -20.43 -47.87 49.25
C ARG A 13 -19.65 -47.23 48.11
N VAL A 14 -19.82 -47.85 46.95
CA VAL A 14 -19.44 -47.46 45.59
C VAL A 14 -19.83 -46.01 45.26
N LEU A 15 -18.91 -45.30 44.59
CA LEU A 15 -19.28 -44.31 43.57
C LEU A 15 -18.22 -44.35 42.46
N PHE A 16 -18.58 -44.90 41.29
CA PHE A 16 -17.80 -44.81 40.07
C PHE A 16 -17.80 -43.35 39.61
N GLY A 17 -16.67 -42.67 39.78
CA GLY A 17 -16.42 -41.37 39.14
C GLY A 17 -16.04 -41.61 37.69
N LEU A 18 -16.98 -41.36 36.77
CA LEU A 18 -16.72 -41.30 35.34
C LEU A 18 -15.89 -40.02 35.09
N VAL A 19 -14.57 -40.15 34.92
CA VAL A 19 -13.71 -39.04 34.50
C VAL A 19 -13.91 -38.85 32.99
N SER A 20 -14.73 -37.87 32.62
CA SER A 20 -14.75 -37.36 31.25
C SER A 20 -13.44 -36.62 30.99
N LEU A 21 -12.52 -37.26 30.27
CA LEU A 21 -11.35 -36.61 29.70
C LEU A 21 -11.83 -35.70 28.56
N SER A 22 -12.11 -34.44 28.88
CA SER A 22 -12.25 -33.41 27.85
C SER A 22 -10.88 -33.20 27.21
N VAL A 23 -10.65 -33.83 26.06
CA VAL A 23 -9.52 -33.47 25.18
C VAL A 23 -9.84 -32.07 24.66
N ALA A 24 -9.20 -31.06 25.24
CA ALA A 24 -9.18 -29.74 24.64
C ALA A 24 -8.45 -29.85 23.31
N GLY A 25 -9.21 -29.79 22.21
CA GLY A 25 -8.64 -29.68 20.88
C GLY A 25 -7.79 -28.42 20.81
N LEU A 26 -6.50 -28.57 20.55
CA LEU A 26 -5.67 -27.49 20.05
C LEU A 26 -6.17 -27.18 18.65
N VAL A 27 -7.09 -26.22 18.55
CA VAL A 27 -7.24 -25.44 17.32
C VAL A 27 -5.99 -24.57 17.27
N GLU A 28 -4.92 -25.09 16.66
CA GLU A 28 -3.86 -24.26 16.09
C GLU A 28 -4.46 -23.48 14.92
N GLY A 29 -5.20 -22.42 15.25
CA GLY A 29 -5.33 -21.30 14.34
C GLY A 29 -3.91 -20.86 14.01
N HIS A 30 -3.55 -20.86 12.74
CA HIS A 30 -2.23 -20.45 12.26
C HIS A 30 -1.98 -19.00 12.72
N GLY A 31 -1.30 -18.83 13.85
CA GLY A 31 -0.82 -17.53 14.29
C GLY A 31 0.11 -17.00 13.20
N ALA A 32 -0.24 -15.87 12.61
CA ALA A 32 0.65 -15.18 11.69
C ALA A 32 2.01 -14.99 12.41
N PRO A 33 3.15 -15.29 11.77
CA PRO A 33 4.43 -15.00 12.37
C PRO A 33 4.47 -13.50 12.68
N THR A 34 4.55 -13.15 13.96
CA THR A 34 4.88 -11.80 14.41
C THR A 34 6.25 -11.47 13.85
N VAL A 35 6.27 -10.70 12.76
CA VAL A 35 7.50 -10.17 12.18
C VAL A 35 7.94 -9.01 13.07
N ASP A 36 9.03 -9.21 13.81
CA ASP A 36 9.70 -8.12 14.52
C ASP A 36 10.03 -7.00 13.52
N GLY A 37 9.50 -5.80 13.76
CA GLY A 37 9.73 -4.61 12.93
C GLY A 37 8.56 -4.14 12.06
N ALA A 38 7.36 -4.73 12.18
CA ALA A 38 6.16 -4.13 11.59
C ALA A 38 5.90 -2.72 12.19
N PRO A 39 5.66 -1.69 11.37
CA PRO A 39 5.27 -0.37 11.87
C PRO A 39 4.03 -0.52 12.76
N PRO A 40 3.95 0.19 13.90
CA PRO A 40 2.81 0.08 14.82
C PRO A 40 1.49 0.57 14.19
N ASP A 41 1.59 1.38 13.13
CA ASP A 41 0.47 2.04 12.48
C ASP A 41 0.47 1.82 10.96
N ILE A 42 -0.73 1.81 10.38
CA ILE A 42 -0.98 1.89 8.94
C ILE A 42 -1.24 3.35 8.55
N ILE A 43 -0.68 3.77 7.41
CA ILE A 43 -1.03 5.02 6.74
C ILE A 43 -2.18 4.73 5.78
N GLU A 44 -3.33 5.35 6.03
CA GLU A 44 -4.46 5.37 5.08
C GLU A 44 -4.40 6.66 4.27
N ALA A 45 -4.47 6.54 2.95
CA ALA A 45 -4.56 7.68 2.05
C ALA A 45 -5.97 7.76 1.46
N ARG A 46 -6.50 8.99 1.36
CA ARG A 46 -7.78 9.26 0.72
C ARG A 46 -7.65 10.42 -0.24
N ILE A 47 -8.21 10.27 -1.44
CA ILE A 47 -8.39 11.38 -2.39
C ILE A 47 -9.60 12.21 -1.96
N THR A 48 -9.43 13.52 -1.81
CA THR A 48 -10.51 14.49 -1.52
C THR A 48 -10.83 15.37 -2.72
N HIS A 49 -9.91 15.49 -3.68
CA HIS A 49 -10.11 16.24 -4.91
C HIS A 49 -9.38 15.58 -6.09
N GLN A 50 -10.05 15.58 -7.25
CA GLN A 50 -9.48 15.21 -8.54
C GLN A 50 -9.81 16.32 -9.55
N PRO A 51 -8.93 16.58 -10.51
CA PRO A 51 -9.19 17.59 -11.52
C PRO A 51 -10.33 17.15 -12.46
N ASP A 52 -11.10 18.12 -12.95
CA ASP A 52 -12.17 17.89 -13.92
C ASP A 52 -11.60 17.82 -15.35
N LEU A 53 -10.77 16.80 -15.58
CA LEU A 53 -10.16 16.53 -16.88
C LEU A 53 -10.88 15.36 -17.56
N PRO A 54 -11.38 15.52 -18.80
CA PRO A 54 -11.99 14.42 -19.54
C PRO A 54 -11.08 13.20 -19.65
N GLY A 55 -11.60 12.03 -19.25
CA GLY A 55 -10.86 10.77 -19.29
C GLY A 55 -9.82 10.58 -18.20
N PHE A 56 -9.72 11.49 -17.22
CA PHE A 56 -8.85 11.38 -16.06
C PHE A 56 -9.51 10.59 -14.93
N ARG A 57 -8.76 9.67 -14.30
CA ARG A 57 -9.11 9.05 -13.02
C ARG A 57 -7.86 8.72 -12.21
N ALA A 58 -7.94 8.88 -10.89
CA ALA A 58 -6.95 8.41 -9.94
C ALA A 58 -7.61 7.62 -8.80
N MET A 59 -6.87 6.65 -8.26
CA MET A 59 -7.27 5.87 -7.09
C MET A 59 -6.07 5.54 -6.21
N ILE A 60 -6.32 5.42 -4.91
CA ILE A 60 -5.32 4.94 -3.95
C ILE A 60 -5.20 3.42 -4.09
N LEU A 61 -3.96 2.95 -4.10
CA LEU A 61 -3.62 1.55 -3.98
C LEU A 61 -3.31 1.26 -2.52
N GLU A 62 -4.23 0.57 -1.85
CA GLU A 62 -4.12 0.26 -0.42
C GLU A 62 -2.96 -0.70 -0.12
N GLY A 63 -2.37 -0.57 1.06
CA GLY A 63 -1.31 -1.43 1.56
C GLY A 63 -0.50 -0.78 2.69
N PRO A 64 0.49 -1.48 3.27
CA PRO A 64 1.32 -0.94 4.35
C PRO A 64 2.03 0.37 3.98
N ARG A 65 2.32 0.54 2.68
CA ARG A 65 2.71 1.80 2.07
C ARG A 65 1.74 2.06 0.90
N PRO A 66 0.82 3.03 1.02
CA PRO A 66 -0.13 3.30 -0.04
C PRO A 66 0.57 3.81 -1.30
N GLY A 67 0.03 3.42 -2.44
CA GLY A 67 0.39 3.93 -3.76
C GLY A 67 -0.75 4.68 -4.40
N ILE A 68 -0.53 5.13 -5.63
CA ILE A 68 -1.58 5.70 -6.47
C ILE A 68 -1.55 5.03 -7.84
N LEU A 69 -2.73 4.76 -8.40
CA LEU A 69 -2.93 4.40 -9.78
C LEU A 69 -3.60 5.56 -10.49
N MET A 70 -2.96 6.04 -11.55
CA MET A 70 -3.53 7.06 -12.41
C MET A 70 -3.84 6.48 -13.78
N HIS A 71 -4.97 6.90 -14.34
CA HIS A 71 -5.44 6.58 -15.67
C HIS A 71 -5.82 7.87 -16.40
N TYR A 72 -5.41 7.98 -17.66
CA TYR A 72 -5.76 9.12 -18.50
C TYR A 72 -6.00 8.68 -19.94
N GLN A 73 -7.17 9.07 -20.47
CA GLN A 73 -7.62 8.79 -21.85
C GLN A 73 -7.87 10.06 -22.68
N GLY A 74 -7.33 11.21 -22.25
CA GLY A 74 -7.46 12.46 -22.99
C GLY A 74 -6.61 12.49 -24.27
N SER A 75 -6.92 13.47 -25.13
CA SER A 75 -6.24 13.67 -26.41
C SER A 75 -4.90 14.40 -26.29
N GLU A 76 -4.70 15.15 -25.22
CA GLU A 76 -3.48 15.93 -24.98
C GLU A 76 -2.49 15.16 -24.12
N THR A 77 -1.26 15.68 -23.97
CA THR A 77 -0.31 15.11 -23.01
C THR A 77 -0.54 15.73 -21.65
N LEU A 78 -0.65 14.87 -20.63
CA LEU A 78 -0.72 15.28 -19.23
C LEU A 78 0.60 14.92 -18.53
N THR A 79 1.28 15.90 -17.97
CA THR A 79 2.55 15.70 -17.25
C THR A 79 2.29 15.65 -15.75
N VAL A 80 2.71 14.58 -15.08
CA VAL A 80 2.78 14.53 -13.60
C VAL A 80 4.10 15.16 -13.17
N LEU A 81 4.02 16.06 -12.19
CA LEU A 81 5.21 16.65 -11.59
C LEU A 81 5.66 15.86 -10.36
N GLY A 82 6.98 15.72 -10.21
CA GLY A 82 7.63 15.15 -9.03
C GLY A 82 7.59 16.12 -7.85
N THR A 83 8.10 15.68 -6.70
CA THR A 83 8.01 16.43 -5.44
C THR A 83 8.68 17.80 -5.52
N ASP A 84 9.68 17.95 -6.40
CA ASP A 84 10.43 19.18 -6.59
C ASP A 84 9.87 20.02 -7.76
N GLY A 85 8.70 19.65 -8.30
CA GLY A 85 8.04 20.32 -9.42
C GLY A 85 8.61 19.95 -10.79
N GLU A 86 9.50 18.97 -10.87
CA GLU A 86 10.10 18.52 -12.12
C GLU A 86 9.16 17.59 -12.92
N PRO A 87 9.28 17.50 -14.25
CA PRO A 87 8.56 16.50 -15.03
C PRO A 87 8.97 15.08 -14.63
N PHE A 88 8.01 14.30 -14.14
CA PHE A 88 8.22 12.96 -13.60
C PHE A 88 7.63 11.87 -14.50
N LEU A 89 6.34 11.98 -14.82
CA LEU A 89 5.64 11.08 -15.76
C LEU A 89 4.92 11.90 -16.84
N ARG A 90 4.73 11.31 -18.02
CA ARG A 90 3.86 11.83 -19.07
C ARG A 90 2.84 10.77 -19.44
N PHE A 91 1.58 11.18 -19.43
CA PHE A 91 0.45 10.38 -19.85
C PHE A 91 -0.08 10.92 -21.17
N THR A 92 -0.31 10.02 -22.10
CA THR A 92 -1.17 10.24 -23.27
C THR A 92 -2.38 9.31 -23.12
N GLY A 93 -3.37 9.43 -24.00
CA GLY A 93 -4.53 8.54 -23.97
C GLY A 93 -4.21 7.05 -24.15
N THR A 94 -3.00 6.70 -24.59
CA THR A 94 -2.59 5.31 -24.86
C THR A 94 -1.26 4.92 -24.25
N SER A 95 -0.46 5.83 -23.72
CA SER A 95 0.87 5.51 -23.21
C SER A 95 1.22 6.28 -21.94
N VAL A 96 2.10 5.69 -21.15
CA VAL A 96 2.75 6.37 -20.03
C VAL A 96 4.24 6.30 -20.22
N MET A 97 4.91 7.44 -20.11
CA MET A 97 6.36 7.56 -20.21
C MET A 97 6.92 8.13 -18.91
N ALA A 98 8.09 7.66 -18.50
CA ALA A 98 8.82 8.12 -17.33
C ALA A 98 10.06 8.92 -17.72
N ASN A 99 10.38 9.95 -16.94
CA ASN A 99 11.65 10.65 -17.03
C ASN A 99 12.67 9.96 -16.11
N PRO A 100 13.66 9.21 -16.65
CA PRO A 100 14.63 8.49 -15.85
C PRO A 100 15.59 9.42 -15.08
N GLU A 101 15.72 10.68 -15.51
CA GLU A 101 16.56 11.70 -14.88
C GLU A 101 15.83 12.48 -13.78
N SER A 102 14.51 12.33 -13.63
CA SER A 102 13.75 12.99 -12.55
C SER A 102 14.20 12.46 -11.18
N PRO A 103 14.51 13.35 -10.21
CA PRO A 103 14.73 12.95 -8.81
C PRO A 103 13.56 12.14 -8.24
N GLY A 104 12.32 12.54 -8.54
CA GLY A 104 11.12 11.77 -8.21
C GLY A 104 11.18 10.33 -8.70
N TRP A 105 11.57 10.11 -9.97
CA TRP A 105 11.77 8.77 -10.52
C TRP A 105 12.91 8.00 -9.86
N GLN A 106 14.02 8.67 -9.59
CA GLN A 106 15.19 8.07 -8.97
C GLN A 106 14.92 7.64 -7.52
N SER A 107 14.00 8.31 -6.84
CA SER A 107 13.62 8.05 -5.45
C SER A 107 12.54 6.98 -5.25
N LEU A 108 11.93 6.46 -6.32
CA LEU A 108 10.86 5.47 -6.18
C LEU A 108 11.38 4.17 -5.54
N PRO A 109 10.75 3.68 -4.46
CA PRO A 109 11.20 2.49 -3.72
C PRO A 109 11.19 1.21 -4.58
N ASN A 110 10.23 1.09 -5.49
CA ASN A 110 10.03 -0.05 -6.38
C ASN A 110 10.08 0.40 -7.84
N ARG A 111 11.05 1.26 -8.19
CA ARG A 111 11.20 1.78 -9.55
C ARG A 111 11.19 0.62 -10.56
N PRO A 112 10.27 0.61 -11.54
CA PRO A 112 10.28 -0.38 -12.60
C PRO A 112 11.59 -0.39 -13.38
N ALA A 113 12.04 -1.57 -13.77
CA ALA A 113 13.20 -1.70 -14.65
C ALA A 113 12.89 -1.03 -16.00
N LEU A 114 13.72 -0.06 -16.38
CA LEU A 114 13.62 0.66 -17.64
C LEU A 114 14.05 -0.25 -18.79
N LYS A 115 13.17 -1.15 -19.24
CA LYS A 115 13.37 -1.88 -20.51
C LYS A 115 13.11 -0.88 -21.63
N SER A 116 14.18 -0.42 -22.29
CA SER A 116 14.14 0.62 -23.30
C SER A 116 13.26 0.25 -24.49
N VAL A 117 12.03 0.77 -24.53
CA VAL A 117 11.23 0.84 -25.77
C VAL A 117 11.33 2.27 -26.26
N ARG A 118 12.29 2.50 -27.17
CA ARG A 118 12.40 3.75 -27.93
C ARG A 118 11.20 3.83 -28.87
N GLU A 119 10.12 4.48 -28.48
CA GLU A 119 9.05 4.81 -29.42
C GLU A 119 9.51 5.98 -30.29
N ALA A 120 9.65 5.71 -31.59
CA ALA A 120 9.99 6.68 -32.61
C ALA A 120 8.78 7.59 -32.85
N GLY A 121 8.81 8.83 -32.34
CA GLY A 121 7.73 9.77 -32.63
C GLY A 121 7.84 11.16 -32.02
N ASP A 122 8.41 11.31 -30.83
CA ASP A 122 8.56 12.63 -30.20
C ASP A 122 10.04 12.97 -29.99
N ARG A 123 10.58 13.85 -30.83
CA ARG A 123 11.95 14.38 -30.70
C ARG A 123 12.04 15.52 -29.67
N ARG A 124 11.08 15.68 -28.76
CA ARG A 124 11.18 16.54 -27.57
C ARG A 124 11.45 15.73 -26.29
N GLY A 125 12.66 15.17 -26.24
CA GLY A 125 13.27 14.57 -25.05
C GLY A 125 13.80 13.17 -25.35
N LYS A 126 15.10 13.04 -25.62
CA LYS A 126 15.76 11.78 -26.02
C LYS A 126 15.76 10.71 -24.90
N ASP A 127 15.14 11.01 -23.75
CA ASP A 127 15.38 10.33 -22.48
C ASP A 127 14.11 9.76 -21.84
N TRP A 128 12.90 10.03 -22.36
CA TRP A 128 11.68 9.44 -21.80
C TRP A 128 11.57 7.94 -22.13
N VAL A 129 11.17 7.12 -21.15
CA VAL A 129 11.04 5.65 -21.31
C VAL A 129 9.59 5.20 -21.13
N ALA A 130 9.07 4.44 -22.09
CA ALA A 130 7.71 3.91 -22.03
C ALA A 130 7.53 2.90 -20.89
N MET A 131 6.56 3.17 -20.01
CA MET A 131 6.18 2.35 -18.85
C MET A 131 4.91 1.54 -19.09
N SER A 132 4.00 2.07 -19.90
CA SER A 132 2.69 1.47 -20.15
C SER A 132 2.17 1.83 -21.54
N ARG A 133 1.35 0.94 -22.11
CA ARG A 133 0.63 1.11 -23.38
C ARG A 133 -0.90 1.16 -23.21
N SER A 134 -1.37 1.52 -22.02
CA SER A 134 -2.81 1.62 -21.71
C SER A 134 -3.26 2.96 -21.16
N GLY A 135 -2.36 3.97 -21.11
CA GLY A 135 -2.65 5.25 -20.44
C GLY A 135 -2.82 5.12 -18.91
N SER A 136 -2.47 3.97 -18.33
CA SER A 136 -2.54 3.72 -16.88
C SER A 136 -1.17 3.38 -16.33
N PHE A 137 -0.84 3.91 -15.15
CA PHE A 137 0.37 3.55 -14.41
C PHE A 137 0.19 3.78 -12.91
N GLY A 138 0.68 2.84 -12.11
CA GLY A 138 0.65 2.92 -10.66
C GLY A 138 2.05 2.99 -10.06
N TRP A 139 2.22 3.79 -9.03
CA TRP A 139 3.49 3.94 -8.33
C TRP A 139 3.30 4.21 -6.83
N LEU A 140 4.35 3.94 -6.06
CA LEU A 140 4.43 4.27 -4.64
C LEU A 140 4.89 5.74 -4.50
N ASP A 141 3.94 6.68 -4.60
CA ASP A 141 4.24 8.10 -4.51
C ASP A 141 4.82 8.45 -3.12
N PRO A 142 6.00 9.11 -3.04
CA PRO A 142 6.59 9.49 -1.75
C PRO A 142 5.69 10.37 -0.89
N ARG A 143 4.80 11.16 -1.50
CA ARG A 143 3.87 12.06 -0.80
C ARG A 143 2.78 11.32 -0.04
N LEU A 144 2.52 10.06 -0.38
CA LEU A 144 1.54 9.20 0.30
C LEU A 144 2.14 8.41 1.47
N TYR A 145 3.46 8.50 1.67
CA TYR A 145 4.14 7.84 2.78
C TYR A 145 5.21 8.74 3.39
N PRO A 146 4.79 9.83 4.07
CA PRO A 146 5.70 10.75 4.74
C PRO A 146 6.47 10.02 5.84
N SER A 147 7.70 10.48 6.10
CA SER A 147 8.51 9.91 7.16
C SER A 147 7.79 9.99 8.52
N HIS A 148 8.06 9.04 9.41
CA HIS A 148 7.38 8.92 10.71
C HIS A 148 7.49 10.20 11.58
N ARG A 149 8.55 11.01 11.38
CA ARG A 149 8.74 12.32 12.05
C ARG A 149 7.85 13.42 11.48
N SER A 150 7.53 13.36 10.19
CA SER A 150 6.74 14.38 9.49
C SER A 150 5.24 14.19 9.70
N PHE A 151 4.80 12.99 10.10
CA PHE A 151 3.39 12.68 10.25
C PHE A 151 2.99 12.65 11.73
N ASN A 152 2.76 13.81 12.35
CA ASN A 152 2.28 13.87 13.72
C ASN A 152 0.74 13.77 13.77
N SER A 153 0.22 12.59 14.10
CA SER A 153 -1.23 12.32 14.07
C SER A 153 -2.05 13.02 15.16
N THR A 154 -1.39 13.67 16.12
CA THR A 154 -2.09 14.49 17.13
C THR A 154 -2.61 15.82 16.55
N GLU A 155 -2.21 16.20 15.34
CA GLU A 155 -2.64 17.44 14.68
C GLU A 155 -3.74 17.24 13.62
N GLY A 156 -4.27 16.01 13.47
CA GLY A 156 -5.31 15.67 12.50
C GLY A 156 -4.78 15.08 11.19
N PRO A 157 -5.62 14.97 10.14
CA PRO A 157 -5.21 14.44 8.85
C PRO A 157 -4.13 15.32 8.20
N LEU A 158 -3.11 14.70 7.60
CA LEU A 158 -2.10 15.44 6.82
C LEU A 158 -2.55 15.57 5.38
N ASN A 159 -2.59 16.79 4.85
CA ASN A 159 -2.91 17.01 3.45
C ASN A 159 -1.75 16.62 2.53
N TRP A 160 -2.09 16.07 1.37
CA TRP A 160 -1.15 15.77 0.29
C TRP A 160 -1.72 16.21 -1.05
N SER A 161 -0.84 16.48 -2.01
CA SER A 161 -1.24 16.78 -3.38
C SER A 161 -0.22 16.29 -4.40
N ILE A 162 -0.70 16.01 -5.61
CA ILE A 162 0.11 15.67 -6.79
C ILE A 162 -0.23 16.67 -7.88
N THR A 163 0.75 17.44 -8.31
CA THR A 163 0.58 18.45 -9.35
C THR A 163 0.65 17.83 -10.74
N LEU A 164 -0.26 18.25 -11.59
CA LEU A 164 -0.36 17.88 -12.99
C LEU A 164 -0.22 19.14 -13.84
N ARG A 165 0.35 19.00 -15.03
CA ARG A 165 0.46 20.06 -16.02
C ARG A 165 -0.05 19.59 -17.38
N THR A 166 -1.02 20.31 -17.93
CA THR A 166 -1.59 20.03 -19.25
C THR A 166 -0.62 20.44 -20.38
N ALA A 167 -0.97 20.15 -21.63
CA ALA A 167 -0.19 20.57 -22.79
C ALA A 167 -0.20 22.10 -22.98
N SER A 168 -1.30 22.78 -22.63
CA SER A 168 -1.43 24.24 -22.61
C SER A 168 -0.59 24.91 -21.51
N GLY A 169 -0.15 24.14 -20.51
CA GLY A 169 0.61 24.63 -19.36
C GLY A 169 -0.23 24.92 -18.12
N ASP A 170 -1.55 24.67 -18.18
CA ASP A 170 -2.44 24.78 -17.04
C ASP A 170 -2.05 23.80 -15.94
N ILE A 171 -2.24 24.21 -14.69
CA ILE A 171 -1.87 23.45 -13.50
C ILE A 171 -3.13 22.89 -12.87
N GLU A 172 -3.12 21.58 -12.69
CA GLU A 172 -4.19 20.80 -12.09
C GLU A 172 -3.65 20.02 -10.89
N THR A 173 -4.52 19.60 -9.98
CA THR A 173 -4.08 18.87 -8.77
C THR A 173 -4.97 17.69 -8.43
N ILE A 174 -4.34 16.57 -8.08
CA ILE A 174 -4.97 15.55 -7.25
C ILE A 174 -4.66 15.95 -5.81
N ALA A 175 -5.64 15.99 -4.93
CA ALA A 175 -5.42 16.28 -3.52
C ALA A 175 -6.14 15.30 -2.62
N GLY A 176 -5.66 15.19 -1.40
CA GLY A 176 -6.16 14.24 -0.44
C GLY A 176 -5.63 14.44 0.96
N GLU A 177 -6.00 13.50 1.81
CA GLU A 177 -5.61 13.44 3.21
C GLU A 177 -4.94 12.10 3.53
N LEU A 178 -4.02 12.12 4.48
CA LEU A 178 -3.44 10.95 5.11
C LEU A 178 -3.93 10.88 6.56
N THR A 179 -4.40 9.70 6.96
CA THR A 179 -4.74 9.39 8.35
C THR A 179 -3.92 8.22 8.84
N ARG A 180 -3.61 8.23 10.13
CA ARG A 180 -2.85 7.16 10.79
C ARG A 180 -3.81 6.30 11.56
N ARG A 181 -3.74 4.98 11.39
CA ARG A 181 -4.57 4.04 12.14
C ARG A 181 -3.69 2.98 12.78
N PRO A 182 -3.95 2.63 14.06
CA PRO A 182 -3.26 1.52 14.69
C PRO A 182 -3.58 0.21 13.94
N LEU A 183 -2.63 -0.71 13.94
CA LEU A 183 -2.88 -2.09 13.48
C LEU A 183 -3.97 -2.74 14.37
N PRO A 184 -4.94 -3.47 13.77
CA PRO A 184 -5.97 -4.18 14.52
C PRO A 184 -5.42 -5.36 15.34
#